data_AF-A0A354WW40-F1
#
_entry.id   AF-A0A354WW40-F1
#
_cell.length_a   1.000
_cell.length_b   1.000
_cell.length_c   1.000
_cell.angle_alpha   90.00
_cell.angle_beta   90.00
_cell.angle_gamma   90.00
#
_symmetry.space_group_name_H-M   'P 1'
#
loop_
_entity.id
_entity.type
_entity.pdbx_description
1 polymer ?
#
loop_
_entity_poly.entity_id
_entity_poly.type
_entity_poly.pdbx_seq_one_letter_code
_entity_poly.pdbx_strand_id
1 'polypeptide(L)'
;MFNFAVEGITSFSIRPLRLIASLGFLFLFCSLVAIGYTLYAWFGGETVAGWASLMISVWFLGSLILIAIGITGEYIGKIYLEVKQRPRYHVTEYLD
;
A
#
# COMPACT_ATOMS: atom_id res chain seq x y z
N MET A 1 -22.95 8.06 -10.74
CA MET A 1 -22.89 6.64 -10.31
C MET A 1 -21.50 6.24 -9.82
N PHE A 2 -20.41 6.53 -10.55
CA PHE A 2 -19.04 6.17 -10.13
C PHE A 2 -18.62 6.76 -8.76
N ASN A 3 -18.85 8.05 -8.52
CA ASN A 3 -18.57 8.67 -7.20
C ASN A 3 -19.29 7.97 -6.04
N PHE A 4 -20.57 7.60 -6.21
CA PHE A 4 -21.32 6.88 -5.18
C PHE A 4 -20.74 5.49 -4.88
N ALA A 5 -20.21 4.80 -5.90
CA ALA A 5 -19.54 3.52 -5.70
C ALA A 5 -18.22 3.70 -4.93
N VAL A 6 -17.44 4.73 -5.25
CA VAL A 6 -16.19 5.05 -4.54
C VAL A 6 -16.48 5.43 -3.08
N GLU A 7 -17.44 6.32 -2.84
CA GLU A 7 -17.89 6.69 -1.49
C GLU A 7 -18.40 5.47 -0.72
N GLY A 8 -19.16 4.58 -1.34
CA GLY A 8 -19.62 3.35 -0.70
C GLY A 8 -18.47 2.44 -0.29
N ILE A 9 -17.46 2.26 -1.16
CA ILE A 9 -16.30 1.43 -0.84
C ILE A 9 -15.47 2.06 0.28
N THR A 10 -15.18 3.36 0.23
CA THR A 10 -14.37 4.04 1.25
C THR A 10 -15.11 4.18 2.59
N SER A 11 -16.44 4.32 2.56
CA SER A 11 -17.28 4.52 3.76
C SER A 11 -17.74 3.23 4.44
N PHE A 12 -17.54 2.06 3.82
CA PHE A 12 -17.98 0.79 4.41
C PHE A 12 -16.89 -0.29 4.41
N SER A 13 -15.72 -0.03 3.84
CA SER A 13 -14.69 -1.05 3.67
C SER A 13 -13.27 -0.51 3.82
N ILE A 14 -12.43 -1.26 4.55
CA ILE A 14 -11.00 -0.99 4.69
C ILE A 14 -10.16 -1.62 3.57
N ARG A 15 -10.81 -2.21 2.55
CA ARG A 15 -10.14 -2.86 1.41
C ARG A 15 -9.20 -1.93 0.63
N PRO A 16 -9.52 -0.65 0.38
CA PRO A 16 -8.60 0.27 -0.30
C PRO A 16 -7.28 0.44 0.46
N LEU A 17 -7.33 0.49 1.79
CA LEU A 17 -6.14 0.64 2.63
C LEU A 17 -5.23 -0.60 2.55
N ARG A 18 -5.83 -1.80 2.56
CA ARG A 18 -5.10 -3.07 2.36
C ARG A 18 -4.48 -3.18 0.96
N LEU A 19 -5.12 -2.63 -0.05
CA LEU A 19 -4.59 -2.61 -1.42
C LEU A 19 -3.30 -1.77 -1.53
N ILE A 20 -3.20 -0.66 -0.79
CA ILE A 20 -1.98 0.16 -0.78
C ILE A 20 -0.81 -0.62 -0.19
N ALA A 21 -1.04 -1.40 0.88
CA ALA A 21 -0.01 -2.25 1.46
C ALA A 21 0.49 -3.31 0.48
N SER A 22 -0.40 -4.00 -0.24
CA SER A 22 -0.01 -4.99 -1.25
C SER A 22 0.72 -4.35 -2.44
N LEU A 23 0.30 -3.16 -2.86
CA LEU A 23 1.02 -2.37 -3.87
C LEU A 23 2.43 -1.99 -3.41
N GLY A 24 2.63 -1.63 -2.13
CA GLY A 24 3.95 -1.36 -1.58
C GLY A 24 4.91 -2.54 -1.75
N PHE A 25 4.46 -3.76 -1.45
CA PHE A 25 5.27 -4.98 -1.67
C PHE A 25 5.51 -5.28 -3.16
N LEU A 26 4.52 -5.04 -4.02
CA LEU A 26 4.70 -5.17 -5.47
C LEU A 26 5.80 -4.20 -5.97
N PHE A 27 5.75 -2.95 -5.54
CA PHE A 27 6.73 -1.94 -5.91
C PHE A 27 8.12 -2.22 -5.32
N LEU A 28 8.19 -2.87 -4.15
CA LEU A 28 9.46 -3.37 -3.61
C LEU A 28 10.07 -4.44 -4.52
N PHE A 29 9.26 -5.36 -5.07
CA PHE A 29 9.77 -6.32 -6.05
C PHE A 29 10.22 -5.63 -7.34
N CYS A 30 9.43 -4.69 -7.86
CA CYS A 30 9.82 -3.89 -9.03
C CYS A 30 11.11 -3.09 -8.78
N SER A 31 11.33 -2.57 -7.57
CA SER A 31 12.54 -1.82 -7.23
C SER A 31 13.77 -2.70 -7.28
N LEU A 32 13.70 -3.97 -6.86
CA LEU A 32 14.81 -4.92 -7.02
C LEU A 32 15.18 -5.14 -8.49
N VAL A 33 14.19 -5.27 -9.37
CA VAL A 33 14.41 -5.40 -10.82
C VAL A 33 15.04 -4.11 -11.39
N ALA A 34 14.51 -2.95 -11.01
CA ALA A 34 15.03 -1.65 -11.44
C ALA A 34 16.46 -1.41 -10.96
N ILE A 35 16.81 -1.83 -9.74
CA ILE A 35 18.17 -1.78 -9.20
C ILE A 35 19.10 -2.68 -10.02
N GLY A 36 18.67 -3.92 -10.34
CA GLY A 36 19.44 -4.83 -11.18
C GLY A 36 19.75 -4.23 -12.56
N TYR A 37 18.73 -3.65 -13.21
CA TYR A 37 18.90 -2.93 -14.48
C TYR A 37 19.84 -1.73 -14.36
N THR A 38 19.68 -0.93 -13.30
CA THR A 38 20.50 0.27 -13.07
C THR A 38 21.97 -0.10 -12.87
N LEU A 39 22.25 -1.17 -12.13
CA LEU A 39 23.62 -1.67 -11.95
C LEU A 39 24.20 -2.21 -13.26
N TYR A 40 23.43 -2.97 -14.04
CA TYR A 40 23.84 -3.44 -15.36
C TYR A 40 24.24 -2.27 -16.27
N ALA A 41 23.39 -1.24 -16.37
CA ALA A 41 23.69 -0.05 -17.17
C ALA A 41 24.93 0.71 -16.66
N TRP A 42 25.09 0.81 -15.34
CA TRP A 42 26.24 1.47 -14.72
C TRP A 42 27.56 0.76 -15.03
N PHE A 43 27.60 -0.57 -14.94
CA PHE A 43 28.78 -1.36 -15.34
C PHE A 43 29.06 -1.28 -16.85
N GLY A 44 28.03 -1.11 -17.68
CA GLY A 44 28.17 -0.90 -19.12
C GLY A 44 28.73 0.49 -19.50
N GLY A 45 28.87 1.41 -18.54
CA GLY A 45 29.34 2.77 -18.81
C GLY A 45 28.31 3.67 -19.51
N GLU A 46 27.07 3.21 -19.68
CA GLU A 46 26.00 3.93 -20.37
C GLU A 46 25.21 4.89 -19.46
N THR A 47 25.74 5.21 -18.27
CA THR A 47 25.05 6.04 -17.28
C THR A 47 25.67 7.43 -17.13
N VAL A 48 24.81 8.43 -17.01
CA VAL A 48 25.21 9.79 -16.60
C VAL A 48 25.58 9.79 -15.11
N ALA A 49 26.57 10.60 -14.73
CA ALA A 49 26.98 10.76 -13.34
C ALA A 49 25.78 11.10 -12.44
N GLY A 50 25.64 10.36 -11.33
CA GLY A 50 24.55 10.52 -10.36
C GLY A 50 23.20 9.90 -10.76
N TRP A 51 23.01 9.48 -12.00
CA TRP A 51 21.75 8.83 -12.44
C TRP A 51 21.51 7.50 -11.73
N ALA A 52 22.56 6.68 -11.61
CA ALA A 52 22.43 5.36 -10.99
C ALA A 52 22.04 5.44 -9.50
N SER A 53 22.69 6.31 -8.73
CA SER A 53 22.37 6.51 -7.31
C SER A 53 20.97 7.10 -7.13
N LEU A 54 20.55 8.02 -8.00
CA LEU A 54 19.21 8.61 -7.97
C LEU A 54 18.14 7.55 -8.26
N MET A 55 18.30 6.76 -9.32
CA MET A 55 17.33 5.71 -9.68
C MET A 55 17.16 4.67 -8.58
N ILE A 56 18.28 4.16 -8.04
CA ILE A 56 18.25 3.22 -6.92
C ILE A 56 17.53 3.83 -5.71
N SER A 57 17.87 5.07 -5.35
CA SER A 57 17.27 5.74 -4.19
C SER A 57 15.77 5.96 -4.35
N VAL A 58 15.32 6.45 -5.50
CA VAL A 58 13.90 6.75 -5.76
C VAL A 58 13.05 5.48 -5.75
N TRP A 59 13.49 4.43 -6.46
CA TRP A 59 12.76 3.16 -6.49
C TRP A 59 12.69 2.49 -5.12
N PHE A 60 13.81 2.44 -4.41
CA PHE A 60 13.87 1.80 -3.10
C PHE A 60 13.07 2.58 -2.05
N LEU A 61 13.35 3.88 -1.88
CA LEU A 61 12.65 4.71 -0.89
C LEU A 61 11.16 4.86 -1.22
N GLY A 62 10.80 4.99 -2.50
CA GLY A 62 9.40 5.05 -2.93
C GLY A 62 8.61 3.80 -2.53
N SER A 63 9.22 2.61 -2.69
CA SER A 63 8.60 1.36 -2.25
C SER A 63 8.43 1.28 -0.72
N LEU A 64 9.44 1.72 0.04
CA LEU A 64 9.36 1.77 1.51
C LEU A 64 8.28 2.73 2.01
N ILE A 65 8.15 3.91 1.38
CA ILE A 65 7.10 4.87 1.71
C ILE A 65 5.71 4.27 1.46
N LEU A 66 5.49 3.59 0.34
CA LEU A 66 4.21 2.93 0.06
C LEU A 66 3.88 1.85 1.09
N ILE A 67 4.86 1.04 1.49
CA ILE A 67 4.67 0.04 2.56
C ILE A 67 4.31 0.72 3.88
N ALA A 68 5.03 1.78 4.27
CA ALA A 68 4.76 2.52 5.50
C ALA A 68 3.36 3.15 5.52
N ILE A 69 2.90 3.68 4.38
CA ILE A 69 1.53 4.20 4.21
C ILE A 69 0.52 3.05 4.31
N GLY A 70 0.79 1.90 3.70
CA GLY A 70 -0.07 0.72 3.78
C GLY A 70 -0.24 0.21 5.21
N ILE A 71 0.85 0.13 5.98
CA ILE A 71 0.83 -0.25 7.40
C ILE A 71 0.01 0.76 8.21
N THR A 72 0.27 2.06 8.03
CA THR A 72 -0.51 3.12 8.67
C THR A 72 -2.00 3.02 8.32
N GLY A 73 -2.31 2.73 7.06
CA GLY A 73 -3.67 2.50 6.59
C GLY A 73 -4.35 1.32 7.28
N GLU A 74 -3.64 0.22 7.54
CA GLU A 74 -4.19 -0.94 8.27
C GLU A 74 -4.57 -0.56 9.72
N TYR A 75 -3.74 0.23 10.40
CA TYR A 75 -4.06 0.73 11.74
C TYR A 75 -5.26 1.67 11.73
N ILE A 76 -5.33 2.60 10.76
CA ILE A 76 -6.49 3.48 10.57
C ILE A 76 -7.76 2.65 10.29
N GLY A 77 -7.66 1.59 9.49
CA GLY A 77 -8.76 0.68 9.22
C GLY A 77 -9.28 -0.03 10.47
N LYS A 78 -8.38 -0.44 11.38
CA LYS A 78 -8.77 -1.03 12.68
C LYS A 78 -9.46 0.00 13.58
N ILE A 79 -8.91 1.21 13.69
CA ILE A 79 -9.53 2.31 14.44
C ILE A 79 -10.94 2.59 13.90
N TYR A 80 -11.07 2.66 12.57
CA TYR A 80 -12.34 2.87 11.90
C TYR A 80 -13.38 1.79 12.26
N LEU A 81 -12.98 0.52 12.30
CA LEU A 81 -13.85 -0.58 12.69
C LEU A 81 -14.27 -0.51 14.17
N GLU A 82 -13.35 -0.13 15.05
CA GLU A 82 -13.59 -0.01 16.50
C GLU A 82 -14.56 1.13 16.83
N VAL A 83 -14.34 2.30 16.23
CA VAL A 83 -15.18 3.49 16.43
C VAL A 83 -16.59 3.30 15.87
N LYS A 84 -16.77 2.44 14.87
CA LYS A 84 -18.09 2.16 14.27
C LYS A 84 -19.04 1.41 15.21
N GLN A 85 -18.57 0.90 16.35
CA GLN A 85 -19.39 0.27 17.41
C GLN A 85 -20.37 -0.78 16.86
N ARG A 86 -19.98 -1.53 15.82
CA ARG A 86 -20.88 -2.53 15.23
C ARG A 86 -20.97 -3.74 16.18
N PRO A 87 -22.16 -4.07 16.72
CA PRO A 87 -22.31 -5.23 17.58
C PRO A 87 -21.88 -6.49 16.83
N ARG A 88 -21.07 -7.34 17.48
CA ARG A 88 -20.52 -8.56 16.86
C ARG A 88 -21.61 -9.56 16.45
N TYR A 89 -22.75 -9.51 17.10
CA TYR A 89 -23.90 -10.37 16.85
C TYR A 89 -25.18 -9.59 17.14
N HIS A 90 -26.26 -9.98 16.48
CA HIS A 90 -27.61 -9.60 16.86
C HIS A 90 -28.24 -10.78 17.58
N VAL A 91 -28.78 -10.59 18.77
CA VAL A 91 -29.55 -11.65 19.46
C VAL A 91 -30.89 -11.78 18.74
N THR A 92 -31.18 -12.98 18.24
CA THR A 92 -32.41 -13.25 17.49
C THR A 92 -33.54 -13.65 18.43
N GLU A 93 -33.25 -14.45 19.46
CA GLU A 93 -34.23 -14.93 20.42
C GLU A 93 -33.54 -15.28 21.74
N TYR A 94 -34.21 -15.00 22.85
CA TYR A 94 -33.82 -15.48 24.17
C TYR A 94 -34.69 -16.68 24.51
N LEU A 95 -34.06 -17.81 24.86
CA LEU A 95 -34.78 -18.98 25.36
C LEU A 95 -34.91 -18.81 26.88
N ASP A 96 -36.12 -18.49 27.34
CA ASP A 96 -36.50 -18.50 28.76
C ASP A 96 -36.73 -19.95 29.26
#